data_AF-A0A4R3AXM2-F1
#
_entry.id   AF-A0A4R3AXM2-F1
#
_cell.length_a   1.000
_cell.length_b   1.000
_cell.length_c   1.000
_cell.angle_alpha   90.00
_cell.angle_beta   90.00
_cell.angle_gamma   90.00
#
_symmetry.space_group_name_H-M   'P 1'
#
loop_
_entity.id
_entity.type
_entity.pdbx_description
1 polymer ?
#
loop_
_entity_poly.entity_id
_entity_poly.type
_entity_poly.pdbx_seq_one_letter_code
_entity_poly.pdbx_strand_id
1 'polypeptide(L)'
;MKRNLDFEILKISSMSDIELIKMLNIIKLRDKRGLSQFELAFLLGQRDLYVRDFERPDHTLILGLSENNTIRIIFKCELADFVPLSNDSNNHKIQIRFHIDEQGKRVYIAEQKIGNGKWKEFLRFGDEEKDILLESSSLITDTQVQSWLDEKYNHGYFNVAKSALEIFLDCEAHFGEPVRPLFIANAIQYYTKKKKAPRLVKNRDKMNDYDVFVGEM
;
A
#
# COMPACT_ATOMS: atom_id res chain seq x y z
N MET A 1 -33.63 3.98 -3.08
CA MET A 1 -33.84 2.81 -2.21
C MET A 1 -32.49 2.33 -1.71
N LYS A 2 -32.12 2.55 -0.44
CA LYS A 2 -30.89 1.97 0.12
C LYS A 2 -31.15 0.47 0.30
N ARG A 3 -30.55 -0.39 -0.53
CA ARG A 3 -30.50 -1.83 -0.23
C ARG A 3 -29.78 -1.96 1.12
N ASN A 4 -30.45 -2.51 2.12
CA ASN A 4 -29.75 -3.00 3.31
C ASN A 4 -28.87 -4.13 2.81
N LEU A 5 -27.58 -3.87 2.62
CA LEU A 5 -26.61 -4.92 2.38
C LEU A 5 -26.50 -5.69 3.70
N ASP A 6 -26.83 -6.98 3.67
CA ASP A 6 -26.70 -7.85 4.83
C ASP A 6 -25.22 -8.18 5.02
N PHE A 7 -24.53 -7.35 5.81
CA PHE A 7 -23.16 -7.64 6.23
C PHE A 7 -23.17 -8.68 7.36
N GLU A 8 -22.45 -9.77 7.17
CA GLU A 8 -22.26 -10.86 8.13
C GLU A 8 -21.09 -10.58 9.07
N ILE A 9 -21.12 -11.05 10.31
CA ILE A 9 -19.97 -10.97 11.22
C ILE A 9 -18.93 -12.00 10.78
N LEU A 10 -17.73 -11.54 10.46
CA LEU A 10 -16.63 -12.40 10.04
C LEU A 10 -15.95 -13.03 11.26
N LYS A 11 -15.88 -14.36 11.30
CA LYS A 11 -15.09 -15.08 12.30
C LYS A 11 -13.62 -15.10 11.87
N ILE A 12 -12.80 -14.30 12.53
CA ILE A 12 -11.37 -14.20 12.23
C ILE A 12 -10.63 -15.30 13.01
N SER A 13 -9.98 -16.20 12.28
CA SER A 13 -9.11 -17.24 12.85
C SER A 13 -7.73 -17.30 12.21
N SER A 14 -7.48 -16.49 11.17
CA SER A 14 -6.24 -16.46 10.41
C SER A 14 -5.16 -15.56 10.99
N MET A 15 -5.51 -14.66 11.92
CA MET A 15 -4.58 -13.72 12.56
C MET A 15 -4.96 -13.46 14.02
N SER A 16 -3.98 -13.00 14.82
CA SER A 16 -4.19 -12.59 16.20
C SER A 16 -4.83 -11.20 16.29
N ASP A 17 -5.36 -10.84 17.46
CA ASP A 17 -5.91 -9.50 17.70
C ASP A 17 -4.88 -8.38 17.47
N ILE A 18 -3.61 -8.65 17.81
CA ILE A 18 -2.50 -7.72 17.57
C ILE A 18 -2.32 -7.46 16.08
N GLU A 19 -2.33 -8.52 15.27
CA GLU A 19 -2.18 -8.42 13.82
C GLU A 19 -3.40 -7.78 13.15
N LEU A 20 -4.60 -8.06 13.65
CA LEU A 20 -5.83 -7.40 13.20
C LEU A 20 -5.76 -5.89 13.46
N ILE A 21 -5.39 -5.48 14.67
CA ILE A 21 -5.24 -4.05 15.00
C ILE A 21 -4.14 -3.41 14.15
N LYS A 22 -3.02 -4.11 13.95
CA LYS A 22 -1.93 -3.66 13.06
C LYS A 22 -2.42 -3.39 11.65
N MET A 23 -3.15 -4.33 11.08
CA MET A 23 -3.76 -4.21 9.75
C MET A 23 -4.69 -2.99 9.68
N LEU A 24 -5.61 -2.85 10.63
CA LEU A 24 -6.57 -1.73 10.65
C LEU A 24 -5.88 -0.36 10.81
N ASN A 25 -4.79 -0.28 11.58
CA ASN A 25 -4.02 0.95 11.72
C ASN A 25 -3.24 1.29 10.44
N ILE A 26 -2.66 0.30 9.77
CA ILE A 26 -1.98 0.52 8.48
C ILE A 26 -2.97 0.97 7.41
N ILE A 27 -4.19 0.41 7.35
CA ILE A 27 -5.24 0.88 6.44
C ILE A 27 -5.54 2.36 6.71
N LYS A 28 -5.71 2.77 7.98
CA LYS A 28 -5.93 4.19 8.32
C LYS A 28 -4.78 5.09 7.90
N LEU A 29 -3.53 4.67 8.08
CA LEU A 29 -2.35 5.41 7.62
C LEU A 29 -2.35 5.56 6.09
N ARG A 30 -2.69 4.47 5.39
CA ARG A 30 -2.79 4.40 3.93
C ARG A 30 -3.88 5.34 3.40
N ASP A 31 -5.08 5.28 3.96
CA ASP A 31 -6.22 6.14 3.59
C ASP A 31 -5.89 7.61 3.84
N LYS A 32 -5.29 7.94 5.00
CA LYS A 32 -4.86 9.31 5.31
C LYS A 32 -3.81 9.84 4.32
N ARG A 33 -2.93 8.96 3.82
CA ARG A 33 -1.91 9.31 2.83
C ARG A 33 -2.47 9.38 1.40
N GLY A 34 -3.65 8.80 1.16
CA GLY A 34 -4.27 8.69 -0.16
C GLY A 34 -3.57 7.69 -1.07
N LEU A 35 -3.03 6.60 -0.51
CA LEU A 35 -2.37 5.53 -1.28
C LEU A 35 -3.34 4.36 -1.51
N SER A 36 -3.42 3.84 -2.73
CA SER A 36 -4.13 2.59 -2.99
C SER A 36 -3.37 1.36 -2.47
N GLN A 37 -4.06 0.21 -2.42
CA GLN A 37 -3.44 -1.10 -2.14
C GLN A 37 -2.29 -1.39 -3.11
N PHE A 38 -2.46 -1.04 -4.38
CA PHE A 38 -1.48 -1.28 -5.44
C PHE A 38 -0.26 -0.36 -5.32
N GLU A 39 -0.48 0.91 -4.97
CA GLU A 39 0.59 1.87 -4.73
C GLU A 39 1.42 1.49 -3.51
N LEU A 40 0.78 1.07 -2.41
CA LEU A 40 1.51 0.57 -1.24
C LEU A 40 2.27 -0.72 -1.57
N ALA A 41 1.69 -1.64 -2.35
CA ALA A 41 2.38 -2.85 -2.78
C ALA A 41 3.62 -2.53 -3.63
N PHE A 42 3.52 -1.55 -4.53
CA PHE A 42 4.63 -1.05 -5.32
C PHE A 42 5.74 -0.49 -4.43
N LEU A 43 5.42 0.36 -3.46
CA LEU A 43 6.42 0.93 -2.54
C LEU A 43 7.08 -0.13 -1.64
N LEU A 44 6.35 -1.19 -1.27
CA LEU A 44 6.90 -2.34 -0.56
C LEU A 44 7.80 -3.22 -1.45
N GLY A 45 7.84 -2.99 -2.76
CA GLY A 45 8.54 -3.85 -3.72
C GLY A 45 7.88 -5.23 -3.87
N GLN A 46 6.57 -5.31 -3.64
CA GLN A 46 5.80 -6.54 -3.61
C GLN A 46 4.87 -6.66 -4.83
N ARG A 47 4.27 -7.84 -5.02
CA ARG A 47 3.26 -8.07 -6.07
C ARG A 47 2.01 -7.21 -5.85
N ASP A 48 1.33 -6.81 -6.93
CA ASP A 48 0.11 -5.98 -6.93
C ASP A 48 -0.92 -6.33 -5.84
N LEU A 49 -1.18 -7.62 -5.65
CA LEU A 49 -2.22 -8.10 -4.73
C LEU A 49 -1.72 -8.31 -3.29
N TYR A 50 -0.47 -7.99 -2.98
CA TYR A 50 0.15 -8.24 -1.69
C TYR A 50 -0.55 -7.47 -0.56
N VAL A 51 -0.76 -6.16 -0.74
CA VAL A 51 -1.44 -5.33 0.27
C VAL A 51 -2.91 -5.71 0.39
N ARG A 52 -3.60 -5.99 -0.72
CA ARG A 52 -4.96 -6.54 -0.69
C ARG A 52 -5.04 -7.80 0.15
N ASP A 53 -4.10 -8.73 -0.04
CA ASP A 53 -4.08 -9.99 0.71
C ASP A 53 -3.69 -9.78 2.19
N PHE A 54 -2.95 -8.72 2.52
CA PHE A 54 -2.67 -8.32 3.90
C PHE A 54 -3.88 -7.67 4.57
N GLU A 55 -4.61 -6.82 3.84
CA GLU A 55 -5.79 -6.10 4.33
C GLU A 55 -7.05 -6.98 4.42
N ARG A 56 -6.93 -8.28 4.11
CA ARG A 56 -8.02 -9.25 4.23
C ARG A 56 -7.99 -9.92 5.60
N PRO A 57 -9.00 -9.70 6.46
CA PRO A 57 -9.04 -10.29 7.79
C PRO A 57 -9.18 -11.82 7.78
N ASP A 58 -9.61 -12.41 6.65
CA ASP A 58 -9.73 -13.85 6.41
C ASP A 58 -8.48 -14.47 5.76
N HIS A 59 -7.46 -13.67 5.45
CA HIS A 59 -6.21 -14.13 4.85
C HIS A 59 -5.12 -14.32 5.92
N THR A 60 -4.08 -15.11 5.60
CA THR A 60 -2.99 -15.47 6.53
C THR A 60 -1.73 -14.61 6.36
N LEU A 61 -1.77 -13.59 5.51
CA LEU A 61 -0.59 -12.78 5.20
C LEU A 61 -0.36 -11.78 6.33
N ILE A 62 0.83 -11.84 6.93
CA ILE A 62 1.25 -10.96 8.01
C ILE A 62 2.53 -10.24 7.57
N LEU A 63 2.60 -8.92 7.80
CA LEU A 63 3.81 -8.13 7.51
C LEU A 63 4.91 -8.46 8.52
N GLY A 64 6.10 -8.79 7.99
CA GLY A 64 7.30 -9.05 8.77
C GLY A 64 8.02 -7.77 9.20
N LEU A 65 9.18 -7.94 9.84
CA LEU A 65 9.99 -6.82 10.34
C LEU A 65 10.48 -5.91 9.21
N SER A 66 10.84 -6.47 8.06
CA SER A 66 11.30 -5.70 6.91
C SER A 66 10.18 -4.78 6.40
N GLU A 67 8.99 -5.33 6.19
CA GLU A 67 7.83 -4.56 5.73
C GLU A 67 7.44 -3.49 6.76
N ASN A 68 7.45 -3.81 8.06
CA ASN A 68 7.15 -2.84 9.11
C ASN A 68 8.14 -1.65 9.10
N ASN A 69 9.42 -1.90 8.84
CA ASN A 69 10.40 -0.82 8.69
C ASN A 69 10.12 0.03 7.44
N THR A 70 9.74 -0.59 6.32
CA THR A 70 9.34 0.12 5.11
C THR A 70 8.09 0.97 5.34
N ILE A 71 7.08 0.46 6.06
CA ILE A 71 5.86 1.19 6.45
C ILE A 71 6.21 2.45 7.26
N ARG A 72 7.12 2.35 8.24
CA ARG A 72 7.60 3.51 9.01
C ARG A 72 8.20 4.59 8.12
N ILE A 73 8.97 4.20 7.11
CA ILE A 73 9.60 5.13 6.17
C ILE A 73 8.54 5.79 5.28
N ILE A 74 7.62 5.01 4.69
CA ILE A 74 6.56 5.51 3.79
C ILE A 74 5.66 6.52 4.50
N PHE A 75 5.22 6.21 5.72
CA PHE A 75 4.27 7.04 6.45
C PHE A 75 4.92 8.02 7.43
N LYS A 76 6.26 8.04 7.53
CA LYS A 76 7.03 8.87 8.48
C LYS A 76 6.49 8.74 9.91
N CYS A 77 6.31 7.49 10.34
CA CYS A 77 5.69 7.13 11.62
C CYS A 77 6.58 6.18 12.44
N GLU A 78 6.25 6.05 13.73
CA GLU A 78 6.87 5.09 14.64
C GLU A 78 6.15 3.76 14.63
N LEU A 79 6.85 2.70 15.08
CA LEU A 79 6.27 1.35 15.14
C LEU A 79 5.01 1.31 16.01
N ALA A 80 4.99 2.10 17.10
CA ALA A 80 3.87 2.19 18.03
C ALA A 80 2.62 2.86 17.42
N ASP A 81 2.74 3.56 16.28
CA ASP A 81 1.60 4.18 15.61
C ASP A 81 0.70 3.16 14.92
N PHE A 82 1.21 1.95 14.64
CA PHE A 82 0.43 0.89 14.02
C PHE A 82 0.52 -0.46 14.72
N VAL A 83 1.60 -0.80 15.42
CA VAL A 83 1.67 -2.00 16.25
C VAL A 83 1.15 -1.68 17.65
N PRO A 84 0.08 -2.35 18.12
CA PRO A 84 -0.45 -2.09 19.45
C PRO A 84 0.58 -2.49 20.52
N LEU A 85 0.83 -1.59 21.48
CA LEU A 85 1.56 -1.94 22.69
C LEU A 85 0.69 -2.84 23.55
N SER A 86 1.25 -3.94 24.06
CA SER A 86 0.56 -5.05 24.72
C SER A 86 -0.19 -4.71 26.02
N ASN A 87 -0.30 -3.43 26.41
CA ASN A 87 -0.66 -3.03 27.77
C ASN A 87 -1.93 -2.20 27.94
N ASP A 88 -2.58 -1.71 26.89
CA ASP A 88 -3.84 -1.00 27.08
C ASP A 88 -5.03 -1.97 27.07
N SER A 89 -5.22 -2.54 28.26
CA SER A 89 -6.43 -3.14 28.82
C SER A 89 -7.61 -2.15 28.88
N ASN A 90 -7.84 -1.41 27.80
CA ASN A 90 -9.10 -0.71 27.61
C ASN A 90 -10.13 -1.75 27.16
N ASN A 91 -11.31 -1.69 27.75
CA ASN A 91 -12.43 -2.63 27.60
C ASN A 91 -13.06 -2.57 26.19
N HIS A 92 -12.24 -2.51 25.14
CA HIS A 92 -12.63 -2.33 23.76
C HIS A 92 -12.64 -3.68 23.04
N LYS A 93 -13.69 -3.93 22.28
CA LYS A 93 -13.82 -5.10 21.41
C LYS A 93 -13.88 -4.62 19.98
N ILE A 94 -13.24 -5.34 19.07
CA ILE A 94 -13.31 -5.11 17.63
C ILE A 94 -14.08 -6.28 17.02
N GLN A 95 -14.95 -5.98 16.05
CA GLN A 95 -15.52 -6.97 15.16
C GLN A 95 -15.44 -6.46 13.72
N ILE A 96 -15.29 -7.40 12.79
CA ILE A 96 -15.36 -7.11 11.36
C ILE A 96 -16.65 -7.68 10.81
N ARG A 97 -17.40 -6.87 10.05
CA ARG A 97 -18.50 -7.34 9.23
C ARG A 97 -18.07 -7.37 7.77
N PHE A 98 -18.56 -8.32 6.98
CA PHE A 98 -18.19 -8.49 5.58
C PHE A 98 -19.40 -8.68 4.67
N HIS A 99 -19.25 -8.27 3.42
CA HIS A 99 -20.18 -8.50 2.32
C HIS A 99 -19.41 -8.60 1.00
N ILE A 100 -19.98 -9.24 -0.03
CA ILE A 100 -19.46 -9.24 -1.40
C ILE A 100 -20.42 -8.40 -2.25
N ASP A 101 -19.93 -7.33 -2.84
CA ASP A 101 -20.74 -6.43 -3.66
C ASP A 101 -21.15 -7.06 -5.02
N GLU A 102 -21.92 -6.30 -5.79
CA GLU A 102 -22.45 -6.72 -7.09
C GLU A 102 -21.34 -6.99 -8.13
N GLN A 103 -20.14 -6.43 -7.92
CA GLN A 103 -18.96 -6.62 -8.76
C GLN A 103 -18.06 -7.76 -8.26
N GLY A 104 -18.46 -8.47 -7.20
CA GLY A 104 -17.68 -9.57 -6.62
C GLY A 104 -16.53 -9.11 -5.73
N LYS A 105 -16.48 -7.82 -5.35
CA LYS A 105 -15.46 -7.28 -4.46
C LYS A 105 -15.87 -7.43 -3.01
N ARG A 106 -14.91 -7.73 -2.15
CA ARG A 106 -15.14 -7.80 -0.71
C ARG A 106 -15.21 -6.40 -0.13
N VAL A 107 -16.23 -6.15 0.68
CA VAL A 107 -16.39 -4.94 1.47
C VAL A 107 -16.44 -5.33 2.94
N TYR A 108 -15.61 -4.68 3.74
CA TYR A 108 -15.50 -4.89 5.18
C TYR A 108 -15.88 -3.62 5.94
N ILE A 109 -16.45 -3.81 7.12
CA ILE A 109 -16.73 -2.76 8.10
C ILE A 109 -16.09 -3.17 9.42
N ALA A 110 -15.15 -2.38 9.92
CA ALA A 110 -14.63 -2.53 11.27
C ALA A 110 -15.48 -1.71 12.25
N GLU A 111 -15.98 -2.40 13.27
CA GLU A 111 -16.75 -1.81 14.35
C GLU A 111 -16.01 -1.99 15.68
N GLN A 112 -16.10 -0.98 16.53
CA GLN A 112 -15.55 -1.02 17.89
C GLN A 112 -16.64 -0.83 18.92
N LYS A 113 -16.50 -1.52 20.06
CA LYS A 113 -17.35 -1.35 21.24
C LYS A 113 -16.46 -1.05 22.44
N ILE A 114 -16.69 0.08 23.11
CA ILE A 114 -15.98 0.47 24.33
C ILE A 114 -16.86 0.16 25.55
N GLY A 115 -16.37 -0.67 26.46
CA GLY A 115 -17.09 -1.16 27.63
C GLY A 115 -18.42 -1.81 27.26
N ASN A 116 -19.50 -1.38 27.91
CA ASN A 116 -20.87 -1.84 27.62
C ASN A 116 -21.59 -1.01 26.55
N GLY A 117 -20.86 -0.17 25.80
CA GLY A 117 -21.44 0.69 24.76
C GLY A 117 -22.01 -0.05 23.55
N LYS A 118 -22.51 0.73 22.59
CA LYS A 118 -22.93 0.22 21.27
C LYS A 118 -21.72 0.02 20.36
N TRP A 119 -21.83 -0.92 19.43
CA TRP A 119 -20.91 -1.04 18.30
C TRP A 119 -20.97 0.24 17.45
N LYS A 120 -19.80 0.75 17.06
CA LYS A 120 -19.65 1.91 16.18
C LYS A 120 -18.68 1.58 15.06
N GLU A 121 -19.12 1.78 13.82
CA GLU A 121 -18.25 1.77 12.64
C GLU A 121 -17.16 2.83 12.81
N PHE A 122 -15.91 2.43 12.56
CA PHE A 122 -14.77 3.36 12.58
C PHE A 122 -13.88 3.23 11.34
N LEU A 123 -14.06 2.18 10.53
CA LEU A 123 -13.35 1.99 9.28
C LEU A 123 -14.17 1.15 8.32
N ARG A 124 -14.16 1.53 7.05
CA ARG A 124 -14.69 0.76 5.94
C ARG A 124 -13.57 0.56 4.92
N PHE A 125 -13.36 -0.67 4.50
CA PHE A 125 -12.24 -1.06 3.63
C PHE A 125 -12.65 -2.25 2.77
N GLY A 126 -11.84 -2.63 1.78
CA GLY A 126 -12.23 -3.68 0.85
C GLY A 126 -11.23 -3.87 -0.27
N ASP A 127 -11.64 -4.66 -1.27
CA ASP A 127 -10.86 -4.82 -2.49
C ASP A 127 -10.93 -3.54 -3.35
N GLU A 128 -9.76 -2.98 -3.69
CA GLU A 128 -9.67 -1.80 -4.56
C GLU A 128 -9.48 -2.17 -6.04
N GLU A 129 -9.83 -1.24 -6.93
CA GLU A 129 -9.48 -1.37 -8.35
C GLU A 129 -8.01 -1.03 -8.57
N LYS A 130 -7.40 -1.69 -9.56
CA LYS A 130 -5.95 -1.59 -9.82
C LYS A 130 -5.47 -0.17 -10.07
N ASP A 131 -6.24 0.59 -10.82
CA ASP A 131 -5.87 1.92 -11.29
C ASP A 131 -6.74 3.00 -10.63
N ILE A 132 -7.20 2.73 -9.41
CA ILE A 132 -7.98 3.71 -8.63
C ILE A 132 -7.10 4.93 -8.30
N LEU A 133 -7.63 6.12 -8.60
CA LEU A 133 -7.04 7.39 -8.21
C LEU A 133 -7.77 7.91 -6.97
N LEU A 134 -7.25 7.59 -5.78
CA LEU A 134 -7.77 8.16 -4.53
C LEU A 134 -7.58 9.68 -4.52
N GLU A 135 -8.33 10.45 -3.74
CA GLU A 135 -8.10 11.90 -3.67
C GLU A 135 -6.69 12.21 -3.12
N SER A 136 -6.02 13.21 -3.70
CA SER A 136 -4.71 13.68 -3.23
C SER A 136 -4.66 15.20 -3.35
N SER A 137 -4.02 15.84 -2.38
CA SER A 137 -3.77 17.28 -2.39
C SER A 137 -2.58 17.69 -3.27
N SER A 138 -1.88 16.72 -3.89
CA SER A 138 -0.74 16.98 -4.76
C SER A 138 -1.17 17.58 -6.11
N LEU A 139 -0.43 18.58 -6.58
CA LEU A 139 -0.58 19.15 -7.93
C LEU A 139 0.37 18.51 -8.93
N ILE A 140 1.24 17.59 -8.49
CA ILE A 140 2.20 16.91 -9.35
C ILE A 140 1.45 15.99 -10.31
N THR A 141 1.76 16.14 -11.60
CA THR A 141 1.16 15.36 -12.69
C THR A 141 2.04 14.16 -13.07
N ASP A 142 1.42 13.18 -13.73
CA ASP A 142 2.12 12.04 -14.33
C ASP A 142 3.19 12.47 -15.34
N THR A 143 2.92 13.52 -16.12
CA THR A 143 3.83 14.08 -17.13
C THR A 143 5.07 14.70 -16.49
N GLN A 144 4.92 15.37 -15.35
CA GLN A 144 6.06 15.90 -14.59
C GLN A 144 6.92 14.77 -14.02
N VAL A 145 6.29 13.72 -13.48
CA VAL A 145 7.00 12.54 -12.98
C VAL A 145 7.73 11.80 -14.11
N GLN A 146 7.11 11.64 -15.28
CA GLN A 146 7.76 11.10 -16.46
C GLN A 146 8.99 11.93 -16.85
N SER A 147 8.84 13.26 -16.96
CA SER A 147 9.94 14.16 -17.33
C SER A 147 11.12 14.06 -16.35
N TRP A 148 10.83 13.98 -15.05
CA TRP A 148 11.85 13.76 -14.03
C TRP A 148 12.55 12.40 -14.20
N LEU A 149 11.79 11.33 -14.45
CA LEU A 149 12.34 10.00 -14.62
C LEU A 149 13.22 9.91 -15.88
N ASP A 150 12.82 10.58 -16.96
CA ASP A 150 13.58 10.68 -18.21
C ASP A 150 14.93 11.38 -17.96
N GLU A 151 14.93 12.48 -17.22
CA GLU A 151 16.16 13.15 -16.79
C GLU A 151 17.04 12.20 -15.98
N LYS A 152 16.48 11.51 -14.97
CA LYS A 152 17.24 10.55 -14.14
C LYS A 152 17.82 9.41 -14.95
N TYR A 153 17.07 8.88 -15.91
CA TYR A 153 17.54 7.82 -16.80
C TYR A 153 18.74 8.24 -17.66
N ASN A 154 18.72 9.48 -18.17
CA ASN A 154 19.78 10.02 -19.01
C ASN A 154 21.04 10.41 -18.20
N HIS A 155 20.89 10.81 -16.95
CA HIS A 155 22.01 11.24 -16.09
C HIS A 155 22.58 10.14 -15.19
N GLY A 156 22.32 8.87 -15.50
CA GLY A 156 22.96 7.73 -14.83
C GLY A 156 22.44 7.43 -13.42
N TYR A 157 21.27 7.95 -13.03
CA TYR A 157 20.65 7.65 -11.73
C TYR A 157 20.43 6.14 -11.52
N PHE A 158 20.12 5.42 -12.61
CA PHE A 158 19.93 3.97 -12.63
C PHE A 158 21.21 3.17 -12.95
N ASN A 159 22.39 3.79 -12.90
CA ASN A 159 23.66 3.06 -12.97
C ASN A 159 23.86 2.17 -11.74
N VAL A 160 23.21 2.51 -10.63
CA VAL A 160 23.10 1.70 -9.42
C VAL A 160 21.66 1.23 -9.26
N ALA A 161 21.48 0.03 -8.72
CA ALA A 161 20.15 -0.51 -8.43
C ALA A 161 19.35 0.43 -7.52
N LYS A 162 18.12 0.74 -7.95
CA LYS A 162 17.15 1.52 -7.18
C LYS A 162 15.89 0.71 -6.92
N SER A 163 15.43 0.71 -5.67
CA SER A 163 14.13 0.19 -5.26
C SER A 163 13.01 1.19 -5.54
N ALA A 164 11.77 0.70 -5.62
CA ALA A 164 10.59 1.55 -5.79
C ALA A 164 10.49 2.63 -4.70
N LEU A 165 10.79 2.28 -3.45
CA LEU A 165 10.78 3.24 -2.33
C LEU A 165 11.84 4.32 -2.51
N GLU A 166 13.07 3.97 -2.91
CA GLU A 166 14.13 4.97 -3.13
C GLU A 166 13.75 5.96 -4.24
N ILE A 167 13.24 5.45 -5.36
CA ILE A 167 12.78 6.29 -6.48
C ILE A 167 11.67 7.22 -6.00
N PHE A 168 10.72 6.69 -5.22
CA PHE A 168 9.63 7.46 -4.65
C PHE A 168 10.11 8.59 -3.73
N LEU A 169 11.00 8.27 -2.78
CA LEU A 169 11.53 9.26 -1.84
C LEU A 169 12.34 10.34 -2.56
N ASP A 170 13.16 9.96 -3.54
CA ASP A 170 13.95 10.90 -4.35
C ASP A 170 13.06 11.81 -5.21
N CYS A 171 11.95 11.26 -5.73
CA CYS A 171 10.96 12.00 -6.50
C CYS A 171 10.20 13.01 -5.62
N GLU A 172 9.72 12.61 -4.43
CA GLU A 172 9.09 13.52 -3.48
C GLU A 172 10.06 14.62 -3.01
N ALA A 173 11.32 14.25 -2.76
CA ALA A 173 12.34 15.22 -2.37
C ALA A 173 12.63 16.24 -3.49
N HIS A 174 12.58 15.83 -4.76
CA HIS A 174 12.75 16.72 -5.90
C HIS A 174 11.61 17.72 -6.03
N PHE A 175 10.36 17.26 -5.91
CA PHE A 175 9.19 18.13 -6.07
C PHE A 175 8.85 18.94 -4.81
N GLY A 176 9.32 18.52 -3.63
CA GLY A 176 8.97 19.18 -2.36
C GLY A 176 7.52 18.97 -1.92
N GLU A 177 6.80 18.09 -2.61
CA GLU A 177 5.37 17.82 -2.44
C GLU A 177 5.13 16.30 -2.51
N PRO A 178 4.02 15.81 -1.95
CA PRO A 178 3.59 14.44 -2.16
C PRO A 178 3.55 14.04 -3.64
N VAL A 179 4.10 12.88 -3.99
CA VAL A 179 3.98 12.30 -5.34
C VAL A 179 3.08 11.07 -5.25
N ARG A 180 2.33 10.77 -6.32
CA ARG A 180 1.59 9.51 -6.39
C ARG A 180 2.50 8.37 -6.83
N PRO A 181 2.63 7.27 -6.07
CA PRO A 181 3.42 6.12 -6.50
C PRO A 181 2.96 5.54 -7.84
N LEU A 182 1.68 5.63 -8.19
CA LEU A 182 1.18 5.16 -9.49
C LEU A 182 1.85 5.90 -10.66
N PHE A 183 2.11 7.21 -10.54
CA PHE A 183 2.77 7.98 -11.59
C PHE A 183 4.20 7.51 -11.80
N ILE A 184 4.90 7.18 -10.70
CA ILE A 184 6.25 6.62 -10.76
C ILE A 184 6.23 5.22 -11.38
N ALA A 185 5.29 4.36 -10.94
CA ALA A 185 5.14 3.01 -11.47
C ALA A 185 4.84 3.01 -12.98
N ASN A 186 4.04 3.97 -13.46
CA ASN A 186 3.74 4.13 -14.88
C ASN A 186 4.94 4.69 -15.65
N ALA A 187 5.65 5.68 -15.11
CA ALA A 187 6.83 6.23 -15.75
C ALA A 187 7.95 5.19 -15.88
N ILE A 188 8.14 4.34 -14.87
CA ILE A 188 9.10 3.22 -14.92
C ILE A 188 8.72 2.21 -15.99
N GLN A 189 7.42 1.91 -16.16
CA GLN A 189 6.93 0.97 -17.18
C GLN A 189 7.29 1.41 -18.60
N TYR A 190 7.48 2.70 -18.86
CA TYR A 190 7.99 3.17 -20.16
C TYR A 190 9.34 2.53 -20.50
N TYR A 191 10.17 2.31 -19.47
CA TYR A 191 11.51 1.79 -19.63
C TYR A 191 11.64 0.29 -19.39
N THR A 192 10.62 -0.39 -18.83
CA THR A 192 10.70 -1.82 -18.51
C THR A 192 9.66 -2.66 -19.24
N LYS A 193 10.07 -3.86 -19.68
CA LYS A 193 9.17 -4.82 -20.38
C LYS A 193 8.11 -5.44 -19.47
N LYS A 194 8.21 -5.28 -18.14
CA LYS A 194 7.33 -5.92 -17.14
C LYS A 194 6.99 -4.98 -15.98
N LYS A 195 5.73 -5.05 -15.53
CA LYS A 195 5.12 -4.27 -14.43
C LYS A 195 5.60 -4.70 -13.02
N LYS A 196 6.78 -5.30 -12.87
CA LYS A 196 7.26 -5.78 -11.57
C LYS A 196 8.58 -5.09 -11.25
N ALA A 197 8.58 -4.26 -10.21
CA ALA A 197 9.84 -3.86 -9.60
C ALA A 197 10.33 -5.04 -8.75
N PRO A 198 11.66 -5.28 -8.71
CA PRO A 198 12.27 -4.99 -7.41
C PRO A 198 13.54 -4.14 -7.50
N ARG A 199 14.31 -4.16 -8.61
CA ARG A 199 15.55 -3.37 -8.74
C ARG A 199 15.83 -3.04 -10.20
N LEU A 200 15.80 -1.74 -10.53
CA LEU A 200 16.10 -1.24 -11.86
C LEU A 200 17.59 -0.94 -12.00
N VAL A 201 18.27 -1.50 -13.01
CA VAL A 201 19.69 -1.25 -13.31
C VAL A 201 19.90 -1.10 -14.82
N LYS A 202 20.52 0.00 -15.26
CA LYS A 202 20.75 0.33 -16.68
C LYS A 202 21.77 -0.56 -17.38
N ASN A 203 22.80 -1.02 -16.66
CA ASN A 203 23.86 -1.89 -17.21
C ASN A 203 23.87 -3.21 -16.45
N ARG A 204 23.67 -4.37 -17.10
CA ARG A 204 23.87 -5.66 -16.42
C ARG A 204 24.69 -6.67 -17.20
N ASP A 205 25.70 -7.18 -16.51
CA ASP A 205 26.43 -8.42 -16.79
C ASP A 205 25.50 -9.65 -16.65
N LYS A 206 25.78 -10.64 -17.50
CA LYS A 206 24.94 -11.78 -17.93
C LYS A 206 24.44 -12.78 -16.86
N MET A 207 24.48 -12.50 -15.56
CA MET A 207 24.39 -13.56 -14.54
C MET A 207 23.34 -13.44 -13.42
N ASN A 208 22.40 -12.50 -13.41
CA ASN A 208 21.37 -12.50 -12.36
C ASN A 208 20.01 -11.94 -12.82
N ASP A 209 18.96 -12.37 -12.13
CA ASP A 209 17.54 -12.31 -12.51
C ASP A 209 16.83 -11.05 -11.93
N TYR A 210 17.06 -9.86 -12.50
CA TYR A 210 16.30 -8.63 -12.20
C TYR A 210 15.91 -7.91 -13.50
N ASP A 211 14.77 -7.21 -13.48
CA ASP A 211 14.12 -6.62 -14.67
C ASP A 211 15.03 -5.63 -15.42
N VAL A 212 15.20 -5.91 -16.72
CA VAL A 212 16.09 -5.20 -17.64
C VAL A 212 15.35 -4.03 -18.30
N PHE A 213 15.96 -2.85 -18.30
CA PHE A 213 15.48 -1.72 -19.08
C PHE A 213 15.52 -2.05 -20.58
N VAL A 214 14.46 -1.71 -21.29
CA VAL A 214 14.29 -2.05 -22.70
C VAL A 214 14.72 -0.86 -23.53
N GLY A 215 15.87 -0.98 -24.19
CA GLY A 215 16.20 -0.16 -25.35
C GLY A 215 17.59 0.42 -25.31
N GLU A 216 18.54 -0.29 -25.91
CA GLU A 216 19.54 0.34 -26.76
C GLU A 216 19.01 0.24 -28.20
N MET A 217 18.77 1.38 -28.83
CA MET A 217 18.92 1.58 -30.28
C MET A 217 19.89 2.73 -30.47
#